data_AF-A0A9E2G4M7-F1
#
_entry.id   AF-A0A9E2G4M7-F1
#
_cell.length_a   1.000
_cell.length_b   1.000
_cell.length_c   1.000
_cell.angle_alpha   90.00
_cell.angle_beta   90.00
_cell.angle_gamma   90.00
#
_symmetry.space_group_name_H-M   'P 1'
#
loop_
_entity.id
_entity.type
_entity.pdbx_description
1 polymer ?
#
loop_
_entity_poly.entity_id
_entity_poly.type
_entity_poly.pdbx_seq_one_letter_code
_entity_poly.pdbx_strand_id
1 'polypeptide(L)'
;IGFGKTPQQCIALLAAGRRIASICGSPVLVGPSNKSFIGHLTGAEVQDRLAGTVAACLLARTAGAHAFRVHDVAGIAQAFTIAKAFADATNPG
;
A
#
# COMPACT_ATOMS: atom_id res chain seq x y z
N ILE A 1 -8.76 4.54 2.51
CA ILE A 1 -7.94 4.28 3.72
C ILE A 1 -7.95 5.53 4.59
N GLY A 2 -8.19 5.39 5.90
CA GLY A 2 -8.57 6.51 6.78
C GLY A 2 -10.05 6.92 6.60
N PHE A 3 -10.38 8.17 6.95
CA PHE A 3 -11.75 8.71 6.95
C PHE A 3 -12.69 7.91 7.86
N GLY A 4 -12.45 8.00 9.17
CA GLY A 4 -13.26 7.33 10.21
C GLY A 4 -13.10 5.82 10.33
N LYS A 5 -12.24 5.20 9.51
CA LYS A 5 -12.01 3.75 9.53
C LYS A 5 -11.01 3.36 10.60
N THR A 6 -11.28 2.26 11.30
CA THR A 6 -10.33 1.69 12.26
C THR A 6 -9.07 1.19 11.55
N PRO A 7 -7.96 0.98 12.28
CA PRO A 7 -6.76 0.41 11.68
C PRO A 7 -7.01 -0.95 11.02
N GLN A 8 -7.82 -1.80 11.64
CA GLN A 8 -8.19 -3.12 11.12
C GLN A 8 -9.00 -3.00 9.82
N GLN A 9 -9.97 -2.07 9.76
CA GLN A 9 -10.72 -1.79 8.54
C GLN A 9 -9.81 -1.25 7.42
N CYS A 10 -8.82 -0.42 7.76
CA CYS A 10 -7.84 0.08 6.80
C CYS A 10 -7.03 -1.07 6.18
N ILE A 11 -6.51 -1.98 7.00
CA ILE A 11 -5.77 -3.14 6.52
C ILE A 11 -6.66 -4.07 5.68
N ALA A 12 -7.88 -4.36 6.14
CA ALA A 12 -8.83 -5.19 5.40
C ALA A 12 -9.13 -4.64 4.00
N LEU A 13 -9.28 -3.32 3.87
CA LEU A 13 -9.49 -2.67 2.56
C LEU A 13 -8.25 -2.75 1.65
N LEU A 14 -7.04 -2.60 2.19
CA LEU A 14 -5.81 -2.78 1.41
C LEU A 14 -5.70 -4.22 0.90
N ALA A 15 -5.97 -5.21 1.77
CA ALA A 15 -5.93 -6.63 1.44
C ALA A 15 -7.02 -7.04 0.42
N ALA A 16 -8.13 -6.31 0.36
CA ALA A 16 -9.24 -6.58 -0.54
C ALA A 16 -9.08 -5.99 -1.97
N GLY A 17 -7.89 -5.46 -2.33
CA GLY A 17 -7.65 -4.77 -3.61
C GLY A 17 -8.20 -5.51 -4.85
N ARG A 18 -7.84 -6.78 -5.04
CA ARG A 18 -8.33 -7.62 -6.15
C ARG A 18 -9.85 -7.76 -6.16
N ARG A 19 -10.46 -7.99 -4.99
CA ARG A 19 -11.91 -8.13 -4.86
C ARG A 19 -12.62 -6.82 -5.23
N ILE A 20 -12.07 -5.68 -4.78
CA ILE A 20 -12.60 -4.36 -5.12
C ILE A 20 -12.49 -4.13 -6.63
N ALA A 21 -11.32 -4.39 -7.23
CA ALA A 21 -11.10 -4.23 -8.67
C ALA A 21 -12.09 -5.08 -9.49
N SER A 22 -12.31 -6.33 -9.07
CA SER A 22 -13.23 -7.26 -9.73
C SER A 22 -14.69 -6.80 -9.65
N ILE A 23 -15.16 -6.33 -8.49
CA ILE A 23 -16.54 -5.87 -8.31
C ILE A 23 -16.79 -4.57 -9.08
N CYS A 24 -15.82 -3.65 -9.07
CA CYS A 24 -15.95 -2.36 -9.73
C CYS A 24 -15.66 -2.41 -11.24
N GLY A 25 -15.05 -3.48 -11.74
CA GLY A 25 -14.60 -3.59 -13.13
C GLY A 25 -13.59 -2.49 -13.52
N SER A 26 -12.79 -2.00 -12.57
CA SER A 26 -11.89 -0.87 -12.76
C SER A 26 -10.62 -0.98 -11.91
N PRO A 27 -9.49 -0.36 -12.34
CA PRO A 27 -8.27 -0.30 -11.54
C PRO A 27 -8.49 0.38 -10.19
N VAL A 28 -7.78 -0.11 -9.15
CA VAL A 28 -7.90 0.39 -7.78
C VAL A 28 -6.75 1.34 -7.45
N LEU A 29 -7.08 2.57 -7.05
CA LEU A 29 -6.13 3.52 -6.47
C LEU A 29 -6.17 3.47 -4.94
N VAL A 30 -5.00 3.44 -4.29
CA VAL A 30 -4.88 3.50 -2.82
C VAL A 30 -3.96 4.64 -2.38
N GLY A 31 -4.21 5.18 -1.18
CA GLY A 31 -3.40 6.23 -0.58
C GLY A 31 -3.12 5.99 0.90
N PRO A 32 -2.22 5.05 1.26
CA PRO A 32 -1.87 4.77 2.64
C PRO A 32 -0.87 5.78 3.24
N SER A 33 -0.22 6.61 2.41
CA SER A 33 0.89 7.48 2.83
C SER A 33 0.57 8.39 4.02
N ASN A 34 1.40 8.26 5.07
CA ASN A 34 1.34 8.97 6.36
C ASN A 34 0.01 8.85 7.13
N LYS A 35 -0.87 7.93 6.74
CA LYS A 35 -2.19 7.79 7.36
C LYS A 35 -2.08 7.29 8.81
N SER A 36 -3.03 7.73 9.65
CA SER A 36 -3.07 7.45 11.09
C SER A 36 -3.06 5.97 11.44
N PHE A 37 -3.64 5.10 10.61
CA PHE A 37 -3.62 3.65 10.87
C PHE A 37 -2.20 3.09 10.99
N ILE A 38 -1.22 3.67 10.28
CA ILE A 38 0.19 3.26 10.40
C ILE A 38 0.69 3.59 11.80
N GLY A 39 0.45 4.81 12.29
CA GLY A 39 0.81 5.20 13.65
C GLY A 39 0.11 4.36 14.71
N HIS A 40 -1.18 4.07 14.54
CA HIS A 40 -1.92 3.20 15.46
C HIS A 40 -1.38 1.76 15.53
N LEU A 41 -0.83 1.22 14.44
CA LEU A 41 -0.31 -0.14 14.40
C LEU A 41 1.17 -0.26 14.79
N THR A 42 1.95 0.81 14.62
CA THR A 42 3.42 0.78 14.78
C THR A 42 3.94 1.66 15.92
N GLY A 43 3.10 2.55 16.47
CA GLY A 43 3.53 3.59 17.40
C GLY A 43 4.25 4.78 16.73
N ALA A 44 4.40 4.79 15.39
CA ALA A 44 5.13 5.84 14.70
C ALA A 44 4.38 7.19 14.64
N GLU A 45 5.10 8.26 14.95
CA GLU A 45 4.67 9.63 14.71
C GLU A 45 4.56 9.93 13.22
N VAL A 46 3.87 11.01 12.85
CA VAL A 46 3.51 11.30 11.44
C VAL A 46 4.74 11.37 10.54
N GLN A 47 5.82 12.00 11.00
CA GLN A 47 7.09 12.14 10.27
C GLN A 47 7.84 10.82 10.08
N ASP A 48 7.59 9.82 10.93
CA ASP A 48 8.32 8.54 10.95
C ASP A 48 7.54 7.41 10.25
N ARG A 49 6.42 7.73 9.59
CA ARG A 49 5.55 6.75 8.92
C ARG A 49 6.01 6.33 7.52
N LEU A 50 7.17 6.76 7.05
CA LEU A 50 7.65 6.41 5.72
C LEU A 50 7.83 4.90 5.57
N ALA A 51 8.51 4.24 6.52
CA ALA A 51 8.72 2.79 6.48
C ALA A 51 7.40 2.01 6.46
N GLY A 52 6.44 2.39 7.32
CA GLY A 52 5.11 1.80 7.32
C GLY A 52 4.32 2.08 6.04
N THR A 53 4.52 3.25 5.42
CA THR A 53 3.93 3.60 4.12
C THR A 53 4.48 2.71 3.01
N VAL A 54 5.80 2.51 2.97
CA VAL A 54 6.47 1.63 2.01
C VAL A 54 5.90 0.21 2.12
N ALA A 55 5.84 -0.34 3.34
CA ALA A 55 5.27 -1.66 3.57
C ALA A 55 3.81 -1.76 3.11
N ALA A 56 2.98 -0.77 3.45
CA ALA A 56 1.57 -0.75 3.06
C ALA A 56 1.39 -0.66 1.52
N CYS A 57 2.22 0.12 0.83
CA CYS A 57 2.18 0.21 -0.64
C CYS A 57 2.58 -1.11 -1.30
N LEU A 58 3.66 -1.76 -0.83
CA LEU A 58 4.11 -3.04 -1.35
C LEU A 58 3.06 -4.14 -1.18
N LEU A 59 2.48 -4.25 0.02
CA LEU A 59 1.43 -5.24 0.31
C LEU A 59 0.14 -4.93 -0.46
N ALA A 60 -0.23 -3.67 -0.62
CA ALA A 60 -1.40 -3.31 -1.42
C ALA A 60 -1.19 -3.62 -2.91
N ARG A 61 0.03 -3.48 -3.44
CA ARG A 61 0.38 -3.91 -4.81
C ARG A 61 0.19 -5.41 -4.97
N THR A 62 0.72 -6.22 -4.05
CA THR A 62 0.54 -7.68 -4.09
C THR A 62 -0.91 -8.09 -3.88
N ALA A 63 -1.72 -7.27 -3.21
CA ALA A 63 -3.16 -7.45 -3.04
C ALA A 63 -4.01 -6.94 -4.23
N GLY A 64 -3.41 -6.38 -5.29
CA GLY A 64 -4.11 -5.97 -6.52
C GLY A 64 -4.46 -4.49 -6.61
N ALA A 65 -3.83 -3.60 -5.83
CA ALA A 65 -3.88 -2.17 -6.10
C ALA A 65 -3.04 -1.81 -7.34
N HIS A 66 -3.53 -0.87 -8.13
CA HIS A 66 -2.96 -0.50 -9.44
C HIS A 66 -2.26 0.85 -9.41
N ALA A 67 -2.78 1.80 -8.62
CA ALA A 67 -2.24 3.15 -8.51
C ALA A 67 -2.08 3.56 -7.05
N PHE A 68 -1.09 4.40 -6.78
CA PHE A 68 -0.69 4.80 -5.43
C PHE A 68 -0.55 6.30 -5.33
N ARG A 69 -1.30 6.91 -4.40
CA ARG A 69 -1.12 8.32 -4.03
C ARG A 69 -0.21 8.40 -2.81
N VAL A 70 0.97 8.98 -2.98
CA VAL A 70 2.03 9.05 -1.96
C VAL A 70 2.59 10.47 -1.85
N HIS A 71 3.15 10.81 -0.68
CA HIS A 71 3.86 12.08 -0.49
C HIS A 71 5.33 11.97 -0.93
N ASP A 72 6.01 10.89 -0.53
CA ASP A 72 7.37 10.57 -0.98
C ASP A 72 7.32 9.64 -2.19
N VAL A 73 7.45 10.23 -3.38
CA VAL A 73 7.46 9.50 -4.65
C VAL A 73 8.77 8.73 -4.82
N ALA A 74 9.91 9.33 -4.44
CA ALA A 74 11.22 8.74 -4.67
C ALA A 74 11.40 7.46 -3.85
N GLY A 75 11.06 7.48 -2.56
CA GLY A 75 11.15 6.29 -1.69
C GLY A 75 10.25 5.15 -2.15
N ILE A 76 9.03 5.46 -2.60
CA ILE A 76 8.09 4.44 -3.08
C ILE A 76 8.49 3.90 -4.46
N ALA A 77 9.02 4.74 -5.35
CA ALA A 77 9.56 4.30 -6.62
C ALA A 77 10.74 3.34 -6.43
N GLN A 78 11.68 3.64 -5.52
CA GLN A 78 12.77 2.72 -5.19
C GLN A 78 12.25 1.37 -4.68
N ALA A 79 11.30 1.38 -3.75
CA ALA A 79 10.69 0.15 -3.23
C ALA A 79 10.02 -0.67 -4.35
N PHE A 80 9.33 -0.02 -5.28
CA PHE A 80 8.66 -0.70 -6.40
C PHE A 80 9.64 -1.24 -7.45
N THR A 81 10.77 -0.58 -7.65
CA THR A 81 11.86 -1.09 -8.49
C THR A 81 12.42 -2.39 -7.92
N ILE A 82 12.75 -2.41 -6.62
CA ILE A 82 13.24 -3.61 -5.95
C ILE A 82 12.19 -4.73 -5.97
N ALA A 83 10.93 -4.40 -5.66
CA ALA A 83 9.86 -5.39 -5.68
C ALA A 83 9.63 -5.99 -7.08
N LYS A 84 9.80 -5.19 -8.14
CA LYS A 84 9.74 -5.69 -9.51
C LYS A 84 10.91 -6.64 -9.81
N ALA A 85 12.15 -6.23 -9.51
CA ALA A 85 13.32 -7.08 -9.72
C ALA A 85 13.23 -8.40 -8.96
N PHE A 86 12.71 -8.38 -7.73
CA PHE A 86 12.45 -9.59 -6.94
C PHE A 86 11.42 -10.50 -7.61
N ALA A 87 10.27 -9.95 -8.04
CA ALA A 87 9.24 -10.72 -8.72
C ALA A 87 9.76 -11.37 -10.00
N ASP A 88 10.50 -10.63 -10.82
CA ASP A 88 11.10 -11.10 -12.07
C ASP A 88 12.10 -12.25 -11.83
N ALA A 89 12.84 -12.24 -10.72
CA ALA A 89 13.76 -13.33 -10.35
C ALA A 89 13.05 -14.60 -9.84
N THR A 90 11.89 -14.44 -9.19
CA THR A 90 11.14 -15.57 -8.59
C THR A 90 10.12 -16.23 -9.51
N ASN A 91 9.72 -15.55 -10.59
CA ASN A 91 8.93 -16.11 -11.68
C ASN A 91 9.69 -15.91 -13.00
N PRO A 92 10.81 -16.64 -13.21
CA PRO A 92 11.32 -16.79 -14.56
C PRO A 92 10.19 -17.47 -15.34
N GLY A 93 9.79 -16.91 -16.48
CA GLY A 93 8.73 -17.49 -17.31
C GLY A 93 8.91 -18.98 -17.59
#